data_AF-A0A1F5XHX9-F1
#
_entry.id   AF-A0A1F5XHX9-F1
#
_cell.length_a   1.000
_cell.length_b   1.000
_cell.length_c   1.000
_cell.angle_alpha   90.00
_cell.angle_beta   90.00
_cell.angle_gamma   90.00
#
_symmetry.space_group_name_H-M   'P 1'
#
loop_
_entity.id
_entity.type
_entity.pdbx_description
1 polymer ?
#
loop_
_entity_poly.entity_id
_entity_poly.type
_entity_poly.pdbx_seq_one_letter_code
_entity_poly.pdbx_strand_id
1 'polypeptide(L)'
;MGKAVTIGQSHHKSKIIRAVPFDPAKFIDKGYTIWRGPSDGYGLEGEEEQDARSLVLKEVELSKLLFETCLQKGESLIKGKEKLKRLKSAGRIRLDARFGAALYKEPGYRTLEWLRANRGIAWVDFPGTTIRVPFGHQYVLDLYFGGSGWYWYVRWLENDWNSNEPSAVLASEPLGS
;
A
#
# COMPACT_ATOMS: atom_id res chain seq x y z
N MET A 1 12.80 38.74 -28.59
CA MET A 1 12.12 38.59 -27.28
C MET A 1 11.25 37.33 -27.34
N GLY A 2 11.80 36.18 -26.94
CA GLY A 2 11.07 34.91 -26.89
C GLY A 2 10.30 34.82 -25.57
N LYS A 3 8.99 34.63 -25.64
CA LYS A 3 8.13 34.45 -24.46
C LYS A 3 8.54 33.17 -23.72
N ALA A 4 8.85 33.30 -22.43
CA ALA A 4 8.94 32.17 -21.52
C ALA A 4 7.55 31.53 -21.42
N VAL A 5 7.45 30.27 -21.84
CA VAL A 5 6.28 29.44 -21.57
C VAL A 5 6.43 28.94 -20.15
N THR A 6 5.69 29.53 -19.21
CA THR A 6 5.52 28.95 -17.88
C THR A 6 4.77 27.64 -18.05
N ILE A 7 5.49 26.53 -17.96
CA ILE A 7 4.90 25.19 -17.93
C ILE A 7 4.05 25.15 -16.66
N GLY A 8 2.73 25.18 -16.84
CA GLY A 8 1.79 25.15 -15.73
C GLY A 8 2.08 23.96 -14.81
N GLN A 9 2.18 24.24 -13.52
CA GLN A 9 2.13 23.20 -12.50
C GLN A 9 0.85 22.41 -12.74
N SER A 10 0.97 21.21 -13.32
CA SER A 10 -0.18 20.33 -13.43
C SER A 10 -0.63 20.06 -12.01
N HIS A 11 -1.87 20.42 -11.66
CA HIS A 11 -2.50 20.01 -10.42
C HIS A 11 -2.54 18.48 -10.44
N HIS A 12 -1.49 17.87 -9.88
CA HIS A 12 -1.53 16.48 -9.54
C HIS A 12 -2.74 16.31 -8.63
N LYS A 13 -3.63 15.34 -8.91
CA LYS A 13 -4.83 15.13 -8.10
C LYS A 13 -4.36 15.03 -6.65
N SER A 14 -4.68 16.04 -5.84
CA SER A 14 -4.23 16.07 -4.44
C SER A 14 -4.85 14.95 -3.63
N LYS A 15 -5.89 14.30 -4.18
CA LYS A 15 -6.65 13.21 -3.58
C LYS A 15 -6.83 12.03 -4.52
N ILE A 16 -6.77 10.82 -3.95
CA ILE A 16 -7.17 9.58 -4.62
C ILE A 16 -8.57 9.20 -4.18
N ILE A 17 -9.47 8.97 -5.14
CA ILE A 17 -10.86 8.57 -4.90
C ILE A 17 -10.96 7.04 -4.84
N ARG A 18 -11.65 6.55 -3.82
CA ARG A 18 -11.78 5.13 -3.52
C ARG A 18 -13.26 4.73 -3.67
N ALA A 19 -13.67 4.36 -4.89
CA ALA A 19 -15.07 4.11 -5.24
C ALA A 19 -15.50 2.64 -5.18
N VAL A 20 -14.62 1.70 -5.55
CA VAL A 20 -14.95 0.26 -5.62
C VAL A 20 -14.16 -0.52 -4.58
N PRO A 21 -14.77 -1.38 -3.73
CA PRO A 21 -14.05 -2.25 -2.81
C PRO A 21 -12.97 -3.08 -3.53
N PHE A 22 -11.91 -3.45 -2.81
CA PHE A 22 -10.91 -4.35 -3.38
C PHE A 22 -11.47 -5.77 -3.43
N ASP A 23 -11.48 -6.35 -4.63
CA ASP A 23 -11.85 -7.75 -4.86
C ASP A 23 -10.59 -8.48 -5.35
N PRO A 24 -9.93 -9.26 -4.48
CA PRO A 24 -8.69 -9.95 -4.84
C PRO A 24 -8.87 -10.91 -6.02
N ALA A 25 -10.04 -11.56 -6.13
CA ALA A 25 -10.30 -12.51 -7.21
C ALA A 25 -10.41 -11.83 -8.58
N LYS A 26 -10.94 -10.60 -8.62
CA LYS A 26 -11.03 -9.81 -9.86
C LYS A 26 -9.76 -9.06 -10.20
N PHE A 27 -8.97 -8.65 -9.20
CA PHE A 27 -7.76 -7.88 -9.44
C PHE A 27 -6.56 -8.78 -9.75
N ILE A 28 -6.43 -9.91 -9.03
CA ILE A 28 -5.27 -10.79 -9.10
C ILE A 28 -5.60 -12.00 -9.97
N ASP A 29 -6.33 -12.96 -9.42
CA ASP A 29 -6.80 -14.16 -10.13
C ASP A 29 -7.83 -14.92 -9.27
N LYS A 30 -8.52 -15.89 -9.86
CA LYS A 30 -9.45 -16.77 -9.19
C LYS A 30 -8.79 -17.48 -7.98
N GLY A 31 -9.51 -17.50 -6.86
CA GLY A 31 -9.08 -18.17 -5.62
C GLY A 31 -8.27 -17.30 -4.66
N TYR A 32 -7.89 -16.08 -5.07
CA TYR A 32 -7.39 -15.07 -4.14
C TYR A 32 -8.55 -14.49 -3.33
N THR A 33 -8.36 -14.39 -2.02
CA THR A 33 -9.35 -13.89 -1.06
C THR A 33 -8.67 -12.97 -0.05
N ILE A 34 -9.43 -12.38 0.87
CA ILE A 34 -8.88 -11.67 2.03
C ILE A 34 -8.67 -12.72 3.14
N TRP A 35 -7.53 -12.65 3.82
CA TRP A 35 -7.24 -13.54 4.95
C TRP A 35 -8.25 -13.36 6.06
N ARG A 36 -8.73 -14.47 6.63
CA ARG A 36 -9.68 -14.48 7.75
C ARG A 36 -9.13 -15.19 8.97
N GLY A 37 -9.33 -14.58 10.14
CA GLY A 37 -8.96 -15.16 11.42
C GLY A 37 -7.46 -15.03 11.75
N PRO A 38 -6.92 -15.88 12.63
CA PRO A 38 -5.61 -15.68 13.23
C PRO A 38 -4.46 -15.85 12.23
N SER A 39 -3.30 -15.27 12.56
CA SER A 39 -2.12 -15.23 11.67
C SER A 39 -1.42 -16.58 11.47
N ASP A 40 -1.75 -17.58 12.26
CA ASP A 40 -1.27 -18.97 12.19
C ASP A 40 -2.35 -19.95 11.70
N GLY A 41 -3.55 -19.46 11.38
CA GLY A 41 -4.65 -20.26 10.85
C GLY A 41 -4.55 -20.52 9.34
N TYR A 42 -5.65 -20.97 8.75
CA TYR A 42 -5.76 -21.22 7.29
C TYR A 42 -6.33 -20.06 6.50
N GLY A 43 -6.71 -18.95 7.15
CA GLY A 43 -7.22 -17.76 6.48
C GLY A 43 -8.67 -17.87 5.97
N LEU A 44 -9.45 -18.86 6.43
CA LEU A 44 -10.78 -19.17 5.86
C LEU A 44 -11.95 -18.76 6.74
N GLU A 45 -11.73 -18.59 8.05
CA GLU A 45 -12.80 -18.39 9.04
C GLU A 45 -12.50 -17.20 9.94
N GLY A 46 -13.55 -16.53 10.41
CA GLY A 46 -13.44 -15.31 11.23
C GLY A 46 -13.41 -14.02 10.42
N GLU A 47 -12.96 -12.96 11.10
CA GLU A 47 -12.91 -11.60 10.56
C GLU A 47 -11.80 -11.42 9.53
N GLU A 48 -12.07 -10.58 8.53
CA GLU A 48 -11.09 -10.22 7.51
C GLU A 48 -9.93 -9.39 8.12
N GLU A 49 -8.70 -9.78 7.82
CA GLU A 49 -7.49 -9.04 8.21
C GLU A 49 -7.32 -7.82 7.29
N GLN A 50 -8.02 -6.75 7.66
CA GLN A 50 -7.94 -5.44 7.04
C GLN A 50 -7.87 -4.33 8.08
N ASP A 51 -7.31 -3.19 7.69
CA ASP A 51 -7.40 -1.98 8.50
C ASP A 51 -8.75 -1.28 8.25
N ALA A 52 -9.72 -1.51 9.12
CA ALA A 52 -11.06 -0.93 9.01
C ALA A 52 -11.04 0.62 8.89
N ARG A 53 -10.04 1.28 9.49
CA ARG A 53 -9.87 2.74 9.38
C ARG A 53 -9.48 3.17 7.97
N SER A 54 -8.74 2.33 7.25
CA SER A 54 -8.47 2.56 5.83
C SER A 54 -9.72 2.29 4.99
N LEU A 55 -10.50 1.25 5.28
CA LEU A 55 -11.68 0.89 4.47
C LEU A 55 -12.73 2.01 4.38
N VAL A 56 -12.92 2.77 5.46
CA VAL A 56 -13.90 3.87 5.52
C VAL A 56 -13.46 5.14 4.80
N LEU A 57 -12.18 5.28 4.44
CA LEU A 57 -11.67 6.45 3.71
C LEU A 57 -12.19 6.44 2.27
N LYS A 58 -12.99 7.45 1.93
CA LYS A 58 -13.46 7.70 0.56
C LYS A 58 -12.41 8.37 -0.31
N GLU A 59 -11.56 9.17 0.31
CA GLU A 59 -10.50 9.91 -0.32
C GLU A 59 -9.25 9.96 0.58
N VAL A 60 -8.08 10.01 -0.04
CA VAL A 60 -6.79 10.11 0.65
C VAL A 60 -5.98 11.25 0.03
N GLU A 61 -5.57 12.20 0.86
CA GLU A 61 -4.71 13.32 0.44
C GLU A 61 -3.25 12.88 0.35
N LEU A 62 -2.61 13.13 -0.80
CA LEU A 62 -1.25 12.67 -1.06
C LEU A 62 -0.20 13.30 -0.14
N SER A 63 -0.43 14.54 0.30
CA SER A 63 0.43 15.24 1.27
C SER A 63 0.44 14.58 2.64
N LYS A 64 -0.59 13.79 2.98
CA LYS A 64 -0.70 13.07 4.26
C LYS A 64 -0.06 11.68 4.21
N LEU A 65 0.39 11.22 3.05
CA LEU A 65 1.03 9.91 2.90
C LEU A 65 2.37 9.88 3.64
N LEU A 66 2.52 8.87 4.49
CA LEU A 66 3.77 8.48 5.11
C LEU A 66 4.23 7.15 4.51
N PHE A 67 5.55 6.97 4.48
CA PHE A 67 6.22 5.78 3.97
C PHE A 67 7.09 5.22 5.08
N GLU A 68 6.70 4.07 5.65
CA GLU A 68 7.37 3.50 6.81
C GLU A 68 8.03 2.16 6.48
N THR A 69 9.33 2.07 6.75
CA THR A 69 10.10 0.82 6.59
C THR A 69 9.95 -0.10 7.80
N CYS A 70 9.67 0.47 8.98
CA CYS A 70 9.67 -0.20 10.29
C CYS A 70 11.01 -0.86 10.69
N LEU A 71 12.09 -0.55 9.98
CA LEU A 71 13.44 -0.96 10.37
C LEU A 71 13.87 -0.17 11.62
N GLN A 72 14.44 -0.89 12.58
CA GLN A 72 15.04 -0.32 13.78
C GLN A 72 16.55 -0.12 13.58
N LYS A 73 17.19 0.58 14.52
CA LYS A 73 18.63 0.83 14.48
C LYS A 73 19.40 -0.50 14.44
N GLY A 74 20.20 -0.68 13.39
CA GLY A 74 21.00 -1.89 13.18
C GLY A 74 20.34 -2.95 12.30
N GLU A 75 19.07 -2.79 11.91
CA GLU A 75 18.39 -3.70 10.98
C GLU A 75 18.57 -3.23 9.54
N SER A 76 19.03 -4.13 8.67
CA SER A 76 19.01 -3.94 7.21
C SER A 76 17.80 -4.60 6.55
N LEU A 77 17.21 -5.58 7.22
CA LEU A 77 16.08 -6.37 6.75
C LEU A 77 15.07 -6.62 7.88
N ILE A 78 13.81 -6.75 7.52
CA ILE A 78 12.72 -7.14 8.42
C ILE A 78 11.76 -8.10 7.70
N LYS A 79 11.28 -9.13 8.40
CA LYS A 79 10.25 -10.03 7.86
C LYS A 79 8.93 -9.28 7.67
N GLY A 80 8.19 -9.56 6.59
CA GLY A 80 6.90 -8.92 6.31
C GLY A 80 5.90 -9.03 7.46
N LYS A 81 5.82 -10.19 8.13
CA LYS A 81 4.99 -10.38 9.33
C LYS A 81 5.39 -9.47 10.50
N GLU A 82 6.69 -9.33 10.75
CA GLU A 82 7.20 -8.46 11.81
C GLU A 82 6.99 -6.98 11.43
N LYS A 83 7.17 -6.62 10.15
CA LYS A 83 6.83 -5.29 9.62
C LYS A 83 5.36 -4.96 9.86
N LEU A 84 4.45 -5.88 9.52
CA LEU A 84 3.01 -5.73 9.75
C LEU A 84 2.68 -5.57 11.24
N LYS A 85 3.30 -6.36 12.12
CA LYS A 85 3.14 -6.24 13.57
C LYS A 85 3.58 -4.87 14.07
N ARG A 86 4.75 -4.38 13.65
CA ARG A 86 5.25 -3.05 14.05
C ARG A 86 4.34 -1.92 13.56
N LEU A 87 3.82 -2.01 12.34
CA LEU A 87 2.84 -1.05 11.82
C LEU A 87 1.55 -1.02 12.65
N LYS A 88 1.04 -2.19 13.05
CA LYS A 88 -0.13 -2.31 13.95
C LYS A 88 0.15 -1.64 15.29
N SER A 89 1.31 -1.93 15.90
CA SER A 89 1.72 -1.35 17.18
C SER A 89 1.97 0.16 17.12
N ALA A 90 2.43 0.68 15.98
CA ALA A 90 2.63 2.11 15.76
C ALA A 90 1.31 2.90 15.63
N GLY A 91 0.17 2.22 15.61
CA GLY A 91 -1.15 2.85 15.54
C GLY A 91 -1.48 3.50 14.20
N ARG A 92 -0.60 3.39 13.18
CA ARG A 92 -0.80 3.98 11.86
C ARG A 92 -2.02 3.42 11.16
N ILE A 93 -2.68 4.23 10.34
CA ILE A 93 -3.71 3.74 9.42
C ILE A 93 -2.97 3.11 8.24
N ARG A 94 -3.01 1.79 8.13
CA ARG A 94 -2.37 1.04 7.06
C ARG A 94 -3.22 1.16 5.79
N LEU A 95 -2.68 1.75 4.73
CA LEU A 95 -3.43 1.85 3.48
C LEU A 95 -3.61 0.47 2.85
N ASP A 96 -4.83 0.19 2.43
CA ASP A 96 -5.23 -1.14 1.95
C ASP A 96 -5.01 -1.34 0.45
N ALA A 97 -5.16 -2.60 0.01
CA ALA A 97 -4.94 -2.99 -1.38
C ALA A 97 -5.86 -2.27 -2.38
N ARG A 98 -7.00 -1.72 -1.94
CA ARG A 98 -7.87 -0.88 -2.79
C ARG A 98 -7.15 0.39 -3.21
N PHE A 99 -6.39 0.99 -2.29
CA PHE A 99 -5.62 2.20 -2.55
C PHE A 99 -4.49 1.91 -3.54
N GLY A 100 -3.75 0.82 -3.36
CA GLY A 100 -2.76 0.35 -4.33
C GLY A 100 -3.36 0.05 -5.70
N ALA A 101 -4.47 -0.67 -5.76
CA ALA A 101 -5.16 -0.96 -7.01
C ALA A 101 -5.65 0.31 -7.74
N ALA A 102 -6.10 1.33 -6.98
CA ALA A 102 -6.51 2.61 -7.55
C ALA A 102 -5.31 3.34 -8.18
N LEU A 103 -4.17 3.40 -7.47
CA LEU A 103 -2.92 3.98 -7.98
C LEU A 103 -2.46 3.32 -9.28
N TYR A 104 -2.46 1.99 -9.31
CA TYR A 104 -2.03 1.23 -10.47
C TYR A 104 -2.93 1.45 -11.70
N LYS A 105 -4.24 1.63 -11.49
CA LYS A 105 -5.22 1.85 -12.55
C LYS A 105 -5.29 3.31 -13.03
N GLU A 106 -4.55 4.23 -12.42
CA GLU A 106 -4.54 5.62 -12.89
C GLU A 106 -3.94 5.72 -14.30
N PRO A 107 -4.59 6.44 -15.23
CA PRO A 107 -4.05 6.64 -16.57
C PRO A 107 -2.63 7.20 -16.52
N GLY A 108 -1.68 6.48 -17.13
CA GLY A 108 -0.26 6.85 -17.16
C GLY A 108 0.43 6.82 -15.80
N TYR A 109 -0.11 6.09 -14.81
CA TYR A 109 0.47 5.95 -13.47
C TYR A 109 0.77 7.30 -12.80
N ARG A 110 -0.03 8.33 -13.08
CA ARG A 110 0.29 9.74 -12.75
C ARG A 110 0.74 9.93 -11.31
N THR A 111 0.07 9.31 -10.34
CA THR A 111 0.46 9.43 -8.92
C THR A 111 1.71 8.65 -8.58
N LEU A 112 1.87 7.45 -9.12
CA LEU A 112 3.09 6.68 -8.90
C LEU A 112 4.32 7.36 -9.51
N GLU A 113 4.21 7.90 -10.73
CA GLU A 113 5.27 8.71 -11.33
C GLU A 113 5.59 9.96 -10.53
N TRP A 114 4.56 10.65 -10.01
CA TRP A 114 4.77 11.80 -9.13
C TRP A 114 5.50 11.40 -7.84
N LEU A 115 5.08 10.31 -7.19
CA LEU A 115 5.71 9.78 -5.98
C LEU A 115 7.17 9.38 -6.23
N ARG A 116 7.47 8.76 -7.37
CA ARG A 116 8.84 8.40 -7.76
C ARG A 116 9.71 9.64 -7.98
N ALA A 117 9.23 10.58 -8.79
CA ALA A 117 9.98 11.78 -9.15
C ALA A 117 10.21 12.74 -7.95
N ASN A 118 9.22 12.86 -7.05
CA ASN A 118 9.26 13.86 -5.97
C ASN A 118 9.58 13.29 -4.59
N ARG A 119 9.37 11.99 -4.37
CA ARG A 119 9.58 11.33 -3.07
C ARG A 119 10.51 10.11 -3.14
N GLY A 120 11.07 9.80 -4.32
CA GLY A 120 11.99 8.67 -4.49
C GLY A 120 11.34 7.30 -4.32
N ILE A 121 10.01 7.22 -4.33
CA ILE A 121 9.29 5.96 -4.12
C ILE A 121 9.24 5.18 -5.41
N ALA A 122 10.08 4.15 -5.52
CA ALA A 122 10.07 3.19 -6.62
C ALA A 122 9.44 1.84 -6.24
N TRP A 123 9.11 1.66 -4.96
CA TRP A 123 8.45 0.48 -4.42
C TRP A 123 7.57 0.88 -3.23
N VAL A 124 6.38 0.29 -3.11
CA VAL A 124 5.49 0.51 -1.96
C VAL A 124 4.52 -0.66 -1.76
N ASP A 125 4.32 -1.10 -0.51
CA ASP A 125 3.24 -2.02 -0.15
C ASP A 125 2.04 -1.36 0.53
N PHE A 126 0.93 -2.09 0.51
CA PHE A 126 -0.37 -1.69 1.06
C PHE A 126 -0.80 -2.69 2.14
N PRO A 127 -0.30 -2.54 3.38
CA PRO A 127 -0.44 -3.53 4.45
C PRO A 127 -1.79 -3.48 5.16
N GLY A 128 -2.70 -2.62 4.69
CA GLY A 128 -4.08 -2.54 5.20
C GLY A 128 -4.99 -3.66 4.70
N THR A 129 -4.48 -4.60 3.89
CA THR A 129 -5.19 -5.82 3.51
C THR A 129 -4.22 -6.97 3.43
N THR A 130 -4.46 -8.01 4.22
CA THR A 130 -3.76 -9.29 4.07
C THR A 130 -4.52 -10.16 3.09
N ILE A 131 -3.87 -10.48 1.98
CA ILE A 131 -4.39 -11.32 0.90
C ILE A 131 -4.08 -12.77 1.24
N ARG A 132 -5.08 -13.63 1.08
CA ARG A 132 -4.93 -15.08 1.11
C ARG A 132 -4.83 -15.60 -0.30
N VAL A 133 -3.73 -16.27 -0.62
CA VAL A 133 -3.56 -17.01 -1.88
C VAL A 133 -4.23 -18.40 -1.78
N PRO A 134 -4.54 -19.08 -2.89
CA PRO A 134 -5.23 -20.38 -2.86
C PRO A 134 -4.64 -21.40 -1.88
N PHE A 135 -3.30 -21.47 -1.79
CA PHE A 135 -2.55 -22.39 -0.91
C PHE A 135 -2.48 -21.99 0.57
N GLY A 136 -3.18 -20.93 1.01
CA GLY A 136 -3.32 -20.60 2.43
C GLY A 136 -2.12 -19.86 3.03
N HIS A 137 -1.47 -19.02 2.25
CA HIS A 137 -0.39 -18.14 2.71
C HIS A 137 -0.81 -16.67 2.68
N GLN A 138 -0.17 -15.86 3.54
CA GLN A 138 -0.48 -14.43 3.71
C GLN A 138 0.42 -13.56 2.86
N TYR A 139 -0.20 -12.69 2.10
CA TYR A 139 0.46 -11.78 1.18
C TYR A 139 -0.04 -10.36 1.37
N VAL A 140 0.72 -9.39 0.89
CA VAL A 140 0.28 -8.00 0.72
C VAL A 140 0.45 -7.58 -0.73
N LEU A 141 -0.41 -6.67 -1.19
CA LEU A 141 -0.23 -6.04 -2.49
C LEU A 141 0.94 -5.05 -2.39
N ASP A 142 1.84 -5.11 -3.36
CA ASP A 142 2.84 -4.09 -3.59
C ASP A 142 2.80 -3.55 -5.02
N LEU A 143 3.39 -2.38 -5.20
CA LEU A 143 3.65 -1.75 -6.49
C LEU A 143 5.12 -1.41 -6.58
N TYR A 144 5.72 -1.67 -7.73
CA TYR A 144 7.12 -1.37 -7.95
C TYR A 144 7.39 -0.90 -9.37
N PHE A 145 8.38 -0.04 -9.51
CA PHE A 145 8.90 0.43 -10.79
C PHE A 145 10.09 -0.44 -11.19
N GLY A 146 10.00 -1.12 -12.33
CA GLY A 146 11.05 -1.97 -12.86
C GLY A 146 11.26 -1.72 -14.35
N GLY A 147 12.51 -1.61 -14.81
CA GLY A 147 12.83 -1.45 -16.23
C GLY A 147 12.14 -0.26 -16.89
N SER A 148 10.99 -0.51 -17.52
CA SER A 148 10.22 0.45 -18.31
C SER A 148 8.89 0.90 -17.70
N GLY A 149 8.49 0.43 -16.51
CA GLY A 149 7.20 0.84 -15.96
C GLY A 149 6.84 0.30 -14.58
N TRP A 150 5.60 0.59 -14.19
CA TRP A 150 5.01 0.12 -12.94
C TRP A 150 4.38 -1.26 -13.10
N TYR A 151 4.57 -2.07 -12.07
CA TYR A 151 3.98 -3.38 -11.92
C TYR A 151 3.32 -3.47 -10.56
N TRP A 152 2.36 -4.37 -10.43
CA TRP A 152 1.90 -4.85 -9.14
C TRP A 152 2.41 -6.25 -8.90
N TYR A 153 2.60 -6.60 -7.63
CA TYR A 153 2.85 -7.96 -7.21
C TYR A 153 2.13 -8.23 -5.89
N VAL A 154 2.02 -9.52 -5.55
CA VAL A 154 1.65 -9.93 -4.20
C VAL A 154 2.86 -10.55 -3.56
N ARG A 155 3.29 -9.98 -2.43
CA ARG A 155 4.50 -10.44 -1.73
C ARG A 155 4.17 -11.23 -0.48
N TRP A 156 4.81 -12.40 -0.36
CA TRP A 156 4.63 -13.31 0.76
C TRP A 156 5.16 -12.65 2.04
N LEU A 157 4.36 -12.62 3.12
CA LEU A 157 4.75 -11.98 4.38
C LEU A 157 5.92 -12.65 5.12
N GLU A 158 6.34 -13.85 4.70
CA GLU A 158 7.57 -14.50 5.20
C GLU A 158 8.85 -14.05 4.48
N ASN A 159 8.72 -13.25 3.41
CA ASN A 159 9.87 -12.63 2.76
C ASN A 159 10.46 -11.51 3.63
N ASP A 160 11.65 -11.07 3.25
CA ASP A 160 12.33 -9.93 3.86
C ASP A 160 12.03 -8.63 3.10
N TRP A 161 12.00 -7.54 3.85
CA TRP A 161 11.84 -6.16 3.39
C TRP A 161 13.06 -5.35 3.77
N ASN A 162 13.56 -4.51 2.85
CA ASN A 162 14.67 -3.59 3.08
C ASN A 162 14.21 -2.12 3.14
N SER A 163 15.18 -1.20 3.29
CA SER A 163 14.92 0.24 3.42
C SER A 163 14.28 0.90 2.19
N ASN A 164 14.36 0.28 1.02
CA ASN A 164 13.74 0.75 -0.22
C ASN A 164 12.32 0.21 -0.42
N GLU A 165 11.82 -0.61 0.51
CA GLU A 165 10.53 -1.26 0.40
C GLU A 165 9.55 -0.76 1.51
N PRO A 166 9.16 0.53 1.51
CA PRO A 166 8.30 1.10 2.54
C PRO A 166 6.82 0.70 2.40
N SER A 167 6.10 0.75 3.51
CA SER A 167 4.64 0.65 3.54
C SER A 167 3.96 2.01 3.42
N ALA A 168 2.88 2.09 2.63
CA ALA A 168 2.04 3.27 2.57
C ALA A 168 1.10 3.33 3.79
N VAL A 169 1.20 4.40 4.57
CA VAL A 169 0.36 4.63 5.75
C VAL A 169 -0.07 6.08 5.88
N LEU A 170 -1.06 6.33 6.74
CA LEU A 170 -1.39 7.64 7.26
C LEU A 170 -1.11 7.69 8.76
N ALA A 171 -0.82 8.88 9.28
CA ALA A 171 -0.91 9.11 10.72
C ALA A 171 -2.33 8.78 11.20
N SER A 172 -2.46 8.11 12.34
CA SER A 172 -3.72 8.15 13.07
C SER A 172 -3.91 9.57 13.57
N GLU A 173 -5.10 10.14 13.39
CA GLU A 173 -5.43 11.34 14.15
C GLU A 173 -5.33 11.01 15.65
N PRO A 174 -4.74 11.89 16.48
CA PRO A 174 -4.86 11.72 17.92
C PRO A 174 -6.35 11.69 18.25
N LEU A 175 -6.79 10.63 18.94
CA LEU A 175 -8.07 10.64 19.62
C LEU A 175 -8.11 11.93 20.44
N GLY A 176 -9.09 12.79 20.15
CA GLY A 176 -9.10 14.20 20.54
C GLY A 176 -8.56 14.46 21.95
N SER A 177 -7.63 15.39 22.03
CA SER A 177 -7.32 16.12 23.27
C SER A 177 -8.52 16.93 23.72
#